data_AF-A0A9Q5CLD6-F1
#
_entry.id   AF-A0A9Q5CLD6-F1
#
_cell.length_a   1.000
_cell.length_b   1.000
_cell.length_c   1.000
_cell.angle_alpha   90.00
_cell.angle_beta   90.00
_cell.angle_gamma   90.00
#
_symmetry.space_group_name_H-M   'P 1'
#
loop_
_entity.id
_entity.type
_entity.pdbx_description
1 polymer ?
#
loop_
_entity_poly.entity_id
_entity_poly.type
_entity_poly.pdbx_seq_one_letter_code
_entity_poly.pdbx_strand_id
1 'polypeptide(L)' 'MDKSELLTRILNNRIKTAKANGETDFTEITTTIDIFLAGGSITSEQYATLISLISS' A
#
# COMPACT_ATOMS: atom_id res chain seq x y z
N MET A 1 9.67 8.52 14.27
CA MET A 1 9.02 7.66 13.26
C MET A 1 8.90 8.47 12.01
N ASP A 2 9.45 7.97 10.91
CA ASP A 2 9.40 8.65 9.62
C ASP A 2 7.95 8.66 9.11
N LYS A 3 7.52 9.77 8.49
CA LYS A 3 6.19 9.91 7.89
C LYS A 3 5.98 8.85 6.80
N SER A 4 7.04 8.54 6.04
CA SER A 4 7.03 7.51 5.01
C SER A 4 6.78 6.11 5.58
N GLU A 5 7.44 5.80 6.70
CA GLU A 5 7.27 4.53 7.43
C GLU A 5 5.85 4.39 8.00
N LEU A 6 5.30 5.47 8.56
CA LEU A 6 3.93 5.49 9.05
C LEU A 6 2.91 5.24 7.92
N LEU A 7 3.07 5.91 6.78
CA LEU A 7 2.20 5.71 5.61
C LEU A 7 2.25 4.27 5.11
N THR A 8 3.46 3.70 5.02
CA THR A 8 3.65 2.31 4.61
C THR A 8 2.92 1.35 5.55
N ARG A 9 3.00 1.59 6.87
CA ARG A 9 2.30 0.77 7.87
C ARG A 9 0.77 0.87 7.75
N ILE A 10 0.25 2.07 7.50
CA ILE A 10 -1.19 2.29 7.29
C ILE A 10 -1.68 1.52 6.06
N LEU A 11 -0.97 1.62 4.94
CA LEU A 11 -1.32 0.94 3.68
C LEU A 11 -1.24 -0.58 3.82
N ASN A 12 -0.22 -1.10 4.50
CA ASN A 12 -0.07 -2.53 4.79
C ASN A 12 -1.28 -3.06 5.59
N ASN A 13 -1.68 -2.35 6.64
CA ASN A 13 -2.86 -2.72 7.43
C ASN A 13 -4.14 -2.68 6.60
N ARG A 14 -4.31 -1.68 5.74
CA ARG A 14 -5.46 -1.60 4.83
C ARG A 14 -5.53 -2.81 3.90
N ILE A 15 -4.41 -3.18 3.26
CA ILE A 15 -4.34 -4.36 2.37
C ILE A 15 -4.68 -5.63 3.14
N LYS A 16 -4.13 -5.82 4.34
CA LYS A 16 -4.40 -7.02 5.16
C LYS A 16 -5.87 -7.12 5.57
N THR A 17 -6.48 -6.02 5.99
CA THR A 17 -7.89 -5.99 6.36
C THR A 17 -8.78 -6.27 5.16
N ALA A 18 -8.51 -5.65 4.01
CA ALA A 18 -9.20 -5.91 2.75
C ALA A 18 -9.17 -7.40 2.37
N LYS A 19 -7.98 -8.01 2.41
CA LYS A 19 -7.81 -9.46 2.20
C LYS A 19 -8.58 -10.31 3.19
N ALA A 20 -8.52 -9.97 4.48
CA ALA A 20 -9.24 -10.70 5.52
C ALA A 20 -10.77 -10.63 5.34
N ASN A 21 -11.27 -9.55 4.72
CA ASN A 21 -12.68 -9.37 4.40
C ASN A 21 -13.09 -10.01 3.07
N GLY A 22 -12.19 -10.71 2.37
CA GLY A 22 -12.47 -11.36 1.09
C GLY A 22 -12.54 -10.41 -0.10
N GLU A 23 -11.96 -9.21 0.02
CA GLU A 23 -11.84 -8.27 -1.10
C GLU A 23 -10.95 -8.87 -2.20
N THR A 24 -11.41 -8.79 -3.44
CA THR A 24 -10.71 -9.32 -4.63
C THR A 24 -10.27 -8.22 -5.58
N ASP A 25 -10.81 -7.01 -5.42
CA ASP A 25 -10.47 -5.83 -6.19
C ASP A 25 -9.70 -4.85 -5.30
N PHE A 26 -8.43 -4.60 -5.63
CA PHE A 26 -7.56 -3.70 -4.89
C PHE A 26 -7.26 -2.42 -5.68
N THR A 27 -8.08 -2.07 -6.69
CA THR A 27 -7.84 -0.94 -7.60
C THR A 27 -7.71 0.38 -6.84
N GLU A 28 -8.57 0.64 -5.86
CA GLU A 28 -8.53 1.88 -5.07
C GLU A 28 -7.26 1.96 -4.20
N ILE A 29 -6.88 0.83 -3.58
CA ILE A 29 -5.67 0.74 -2.75
C ILE A 29 -4.43 0.93 -3.62
N THR A 30 -4.38 0.30 -4.80
CA THR A 30 -3.29 0.42 -5.77
C THR A 30 -3.15 1.85 -6.26
N THR A 31 -4.28 2.49 -6.64
CA THR A 31 -4.31 3.91 -7.05
C THR A 31 -3.76 4.82 -5.95
N THR A 32 -4.11 4.54 -4.69
CA THR A 32 -3.59 5.30 -3.54
C THR A 32 -2.07 5.14 -3.40
N ILE A 33 -1.56 3.92 -3.57
CA ILE A 33 -0.13 3.61 -3.51
C ILE A 33 0.62 4.33 -4.65
N ASP A 34 0.08 4.32 -5.87
CA ASP A 34 0.66 5.00 -7.04
C ASP A 34 0.76 6.52 -6.83
N ILE A 35 -0.29 7.15 -6.27
CA ILE A 35 -0.29 8.59 -5.94
C ILE A 35 0.82 8.91 -4.94
N PHE A 36 0.99 8.08 -3.90
CA PHE A 36 2.02 8.31 -2.90
C PHE A 36 3.43 8.09 -3.42
N LEU A 37 3.62 7.16 -4.36
CA LEU A 37 4.90 7.01 -5.05
C LEU A 37 5.20 8.24 -5.92
N ALA A 38 4.24 8.66 -6.75
CA ALA A 38 4.40 9.83 -7.63
C ALA A 38 4.65 11.12 -6.83
N GLY A 39 4.03 11.25 -5.66
CA GLY A 39 4.24 12.36 -4.73
C GLY A 39 5.50 12.25 -3.85
N GLY A 40 6.32 11.21 -4.02
CA GLY A 40 7.54 10.99 -3.21
C GLY A 40 7.27 10.76 -1.72
N SER A 41 6.05 10.37 -1.35
CA SER A 41 5.66 10.10 0.03
C SER A 41 6.06 8.69 0.49
N ILE A 42 6.27 7.79 -0.46
CA ILE A 42 6.86 6.47 -0.26
C ILE A 42 7.99 6.24 -1.28
N THR A 43 8.93 5.36 -0.93
CA THR A 43 10.02 4.94 -1.82
C THR A 43 9.56 3.85 -2.79
N SER A 44 10.32 3.62 -3.86
CA SER A 44 10.08 2.51 -4.79
C SER A 44 10.16 1.12 -4.11
N GLU A 45 10.95 0.99 -3.05
CA GLU A 45 11.06 -0.25 -2.26
C GLU A 45 9.79 -0.51 -1.44
N GLN A 46 9.26 0.54 -0.80
CA GLN A 46 7.98 0.46 -0.09
C GLN A 46 6.83 0.18 -1.05
N TYR A 47 6.83 0.83 -2.22
CA TYR A 47 5.90 0.54 -3.30
C TYR A 47 5.90 -0.94 -3.67
N ALA A 48 7.06 -1.49 -4.03
CA ALA A 48 7.19 -2.89 -4.44
C ALA A 48 6.69 -3.84 -3.35
N THR A 49 6.97 -3.53 -2.08
CA THR A 49 6.48 -4.30 -0.93
C THR A 49 4.96 -4.28 -0.85
N LEU A 50 4.33 -3.11 -1.00
CA LEU A 50 2.88 -2.95 -0.93
C LEU A 50 2.17 -3.64 -2.11
N ILE A 51 2.71 -3.52 -3.32
CA ILE A 51 2.16 -4.20 -4.51
C ILE A 51 2.28 -5.73 -4.38
N SER A 52 3.42 -6.24 -3.88
CA SER A 52 3.57 -7.68 -3.62
C SER A 52 2.55 -8.20 -2.61
N LEU A 53 2.12 -7.38 -1.65
CA LEU A 53 1.06 -7.77 -0.70
C LEU A 53 -0.31 -7.84 -1.34
N ILE A 54 -0.56 -7.15 -2.46
CA ILE A 54 -1.82 -7.21 -3.19
C ILE A 54 -1.84 -8.46 -4.08
N SER A 55 -0.75 -8.74 -4.80
CA SER A 55 -0.65 -9.84 -5.75
C SER A 55 -0.43 -11.24 -5.13
N SER A 56 -0.17 -11.31 -3.82
CA SER A 56 0.00 -12.57 -3.06
C SER A 56 -1.31 -13.23 -2.67
#